data_AF-A0A9P5VNF5-F1
#
_entry.id   AF-A0A9P5VNF5-F1
#
_cell.length_a   1.000
_cell.length_b   1.000
_cell.length_c   1.000
_cell.angle_alpha   90.00
_cell.angle_beta   90.00
_cell.angle_gamma   90.00
#
_symmetry.space_group_name_H-M   'P 1'
#
loop_
_entity.id
_entity.type
_entity.pdbx_description
1 polymer ?
#
loop_
_entity_poly.entity_id
_entity_poly.type
_entity_poly.pdbx_seq_one_letter_code
_entity_poly.pdbx_strand_id
1 'polypeptide(L)'
;MDFSQFNDAERNHLQRVMEQKQMKDFLKLYSGLVERCFNDCVNDFTSKTLSSKEASRKTLTLDFLEGCIQKCADKFLKHSERVGQRFAEANAEMMGGAK
;
A
#
# COMPACT_ATOMS: atom_id res chain seq x y z
N MET A 1 16.59 -9.84 -9.54
CA MET A 1 17.79 -9.02 -9.27
C MET A 1 18.97 -9.98 -9.28
N ASP A 2 19.88 -9.83 -10.24
CA ASP A 2 21.07 -10.69 -10.36
C ASP A 2 22.23 -10.06 -9.60
N PHE A 3 22.71 -10.72 -8.54
CA PHE A 3 23.79 -10.25 -7.67
C PHE A 3 25.13 -10.95 -7.95
N SER A 4 25.19 -11.77 -9.01
CA SER A 4 26.38 -12.54 -9.37
C SER A 4 27.58 -11.66 -9.80
N GLN A 5 27.33 -10.40 -10.14
CA GLN A 5 28.35 -9.46 -10.59
C GLN A 5 29.16 -8.78 -9.45
N PHE A 6 28.79 -8.99 -8.18
CA PHE A 6 29.37 -8.29 -7.03
C PHE A 6 30.21 -9.20 -6.12
N ASN A 7 31.25 -8.62 -5.50
CA ASN A 7 32.10 -9.31 -4.52
C ASN A 7 31.29 -9.69 -3.26
N ASP A 8 31.74 -10.68 -2.47
CA ASP A 8 31.04 -11.16 -1.26
C ASP A 8 30.78 -10.05 -0.24
N ALA A 9 31.71 -9.13 -0.07
CA ALA A 9 31.54 -7.96 0.81
C ALA A 9 30.44 -7.01 0.31
N GLU A 10 30.34 -6.82 -1.01
CA GLU A 10 29.33 -5.97 -1.65
C GLU A 10 27.94 -6.63 -1.60
N ARG A 11 27.86 -7.95 -1.80
CA ARG A 11 26.62 -8.72 -1.65
C ARG A 11 26.04 -8.60 -0.24
N ASN A 12 26.89 -8.71 0.79
CA ASN A 12 26.47 -8.52 2.18
C ASN A 12 26.02 -7.09 2.47
N HIS A 13 26.67 -6.08 1.89
CA HIS A 13 26.24 -4.69 2.02
C HIS A 13 24.89 -4.45 1.32
N LEU A 14 24.74 -4.94 0.08
CA LEU A 14 23.50 -4.83 -0.70
C LEU A 14 22.33 -5.52 -0.01
N GLN A 15 22.54 -6.69 0.59
CA GLN A 15 21.51 -7.40 1.36
C GLN A 15 20.98 -6.54 2.51
N ARG A 16 21.87 -5.89 3.28
CA ARG A 16 21.47 -4.99 4.38
C ARG A 16 20.71 -3.77 3.86
N VAL A 17 21.16 -3.19 2.76
CA VAL A 17 20.47 -2.04 2.14
C VAL A 17 19.09 -2.45 1.60
N MET A 18 18.96 -3.65 1.04
CA MET A 18 17.70 -4.21 0.57
C MET A 18 16.70 -4.40 1.71
N GLU A 19 17.12 -4.98 2.84
CA GLU A 19 16.27 -5.16 4.02
C GLU A 19 15.79 -3.81 4.59
N GLN A 20 16.70 -2.83 4.71
CA GLN A 20 16.35 -1.48 5.13
C GLN A 20 15.36 -0.82 4.16
N LYS A 21 15.55 -1.03 2.86
CA LYS A 21 14.67 -0.49 1.84
C LYS A 21 13.28 -1.13 1.91
N GLN A 22 13.18 -2.44 2.10
CA GLN A 22 11.89 -3.13 2.29
C GLN A 22 11.10 -2.55 3.46
N MET A 23 11.74 -2.35 4.62
CA MET A 23 11.07 -1.72 5.77
C MET A 23 10.60 -0.30 5.47
N LYS A 24 11.44 0.50 4.81
CA LYS A 24 11.10 1.89 4.45
C LYS A 24 9.93 1.94 3.47
N ASP A 25 9.91 1.06 2.48
CA ASP A 25 8.84 1.00 1.48
C ASP A 25 7.53 0.49 2.10
N PHE A 26 7.60 -0.45 3.05
CA PHE A 26 6.44 -0.86 3.83
C PHE A 26 5.84 0.29 4.66
N LEU A 27 6.67 1.08 5.35
CA LEU A 27 6.19 2.23 6.13
C LEU A 27 5.57 3.31 5.24
N LYS A 28 6.11 3.54 4.04
CA LYS A 28 5.50 4.43 3.06
C LYS A 28 4.15 3.93 2.61
N LEU A 29 4.03 2.63 2.26
CA LEU A 29 2.77 2.01 1.90
C LEU A 29 1.73 2.19 3.00
N TYR A 30 2.11 1.90 4.25
CA TYR A 30 1.26 2.05 5.42
C TYR A 30 0.80 3.51 5.60
N SER A 31 1.73 4.47 5.56
CA SER A 31 1.38 5.90 5.71
C SER A 31 0.43 6.38 4.61
N GLY A 32 0.66 5.99 3.36
CA GLY A 32 -0.20 6.36 2.24
C GLY A 32 -1.57 5.69 2.30
N LEU A 33 -1.65 4.46 2.80
CA LEU A 33 -2.91 3.77 3.05
C LEU A 33 -3.74 4.51 4.11
N VAL A 34 -3.12 4.88 5.23
CA VAL A 34 -3.79 5.60 6.32
C VAL A 34 -4.31 6.95 5.85
N GLU A 35 -3.47 7.74 5.17
CA GLU A 35 -3.86 9.05 4.63
C GLU A 35 -5.03 8.93 3.65
N ARG A 36 -4.97 7.96 2.74
CA ARG A 36 -6.02 7.78 1.75
C ARG A 36 -7.34 7.35 2.36
N CYS A 37 -7.33 6.34 3.23
CA CYS A 37 -8.57 5.88 3.84
C CYS A 37 -9.14 6.91 4.81
N PHE A 38 -8.30 7.73 5.45
CA PHE A 38 -8.77 8.87 6.21
C PHE A 38 -9.50 9.88 5.32
N ASN A 39 -8.88 10.32 4.22
CA ASN A 39 -9.48 11.30 3.31
C ASN A 39 -10.76 10.79 2.62
N ASP A 40 -10.83 9.49 2.30
CA ASP A 40 -11.96 8.89 1.59
C ASP A 40 -13.13 8.54 2.54
N CYS A 41 -12.85 8.15 3.80
CA CYS A 41 -13.86 7.62 4.73
C CYS A 41 -14.20 8.54 5.91
N VAL A 42 -13.36 9.52 6.28
CA VAL A 42 -13.60 10.44 7.40
C VAL A 42 -13.92 11.81 6.85
N ASN A 43 -15.21 12.18 6.85
CA ASN A 43 -15.70 13.40 6.21
C ASN A 43 -16.60 14.28 7.11
N ASP A 44 -16.89 13.83 8.33
CA ASP A 44 -17.64 14.55 9.37
C ASP A 44 -16.76 14.71 10.63
N PHE A 45 -16.61 15.95 11.05
CA PHE A 45 -15.80 16.32 12.22
C PHE A 45 -16.66 16.84 13.38
N THR A 46 -17.95 16.47 13.43
CA THR A 46 -18.89 16.93 14.46
C THR A 46 -18.72 16.27 15.84
N SER A 47 -17.81 15.30 15.99
CA SER A 47 -17.51 14.65 17.26
C SER A 47 -16.01 14.33 17.42
N LYS A 48 -15.54 14.32 18.68
CA LYS A 48 -14.14 13.99 19.04
C LYS A 48 -13.77 12.52 18.76
N THR A 49 -14.77 11.66 18.68
CA THR A 49 -14.65 10.24 18.31
C THR A 49 -15.43 10.06 17.02
N LEU A 50 -14.99 9.22 16.09
CA LEU A 50 -15.69 8.92 14.83
C LEU A 50 -17.20 8.77 15.10
N SER A 51 -18.01 9.72 14.59
CA SER A 51 -19.40 9.89 15.02
C SER A 51 -20.29 8.81 14.41
N SER A 52 -21.23 8.29 15.19
CA SER A 52 -22.28 7.40 14.70
C SER A 52 -23.22 8.05 13.66
N LYS A 53 -23.06 9.34 13.31
CA LYS A 53 -23.84 10.03 12.25
C LYS A 53 -23.18 9.97 10.86
N GLU A 54 -21.89 9.69 10.75
CA GLU A 54 -21.30 9.20 9.49
C GLU A 54 -21.84 7.81 9.12
N ALA A 55 -22.48 7.12 10.08
CA ALA A 55 -23.10 5.81 9.93
C ALA A 55 -24.52 5.80 9.31
N SER A 56 -25.02 6.92 8.77
CA SER A 56 -26.46 7.02 8.41
C SER A 56 -26.75 7.67 7.05
N ARG A 57 -26.11 7.19 5.98
CA ARG A 57 -26.75 7.20 4.64
C ARG A 57 -27.17 5.78 4.24
N LYS A 58 -28.24 5.34 4.92
CA LYS A 58 -29.28 4.32 4.59
C LYS A 58 -28.81 3.21 3.64
N THR A 59 -28.54 2.00 4.13
CA THR A 59 -29.56 0.95 4.36
C THR A 59 -28.94 -0.16 5.21
N LEU A 60 -29.56 -0.46 6.37
CA LEU A 60 -29.29 -1.58 7.30
C LEU A 60 -27.84 -1.84 7.77
N THR A 61 -27.71 -1.86 9.10
CA THR A 61 -26.61 -2.36 9.98
C THR A 61 -25.47 -1.40 10.35
N LEU A 62 -25.01 -1.59 11.59
CA LEU A 62 -24.17 -0.74 12.42
C LEU A 62 -22.67 -0.70 12.01
N ASP A 63 -22.32 -0.98 10.74
CA ASP A 63 -20.96 -1.37 10.31
C ASP A 63 -20.23 -0.34 9.41
N PHE A 64 -20.72 0.89 9.28
CA PHE A 64 -20.42 1.72 8.10
C PHE A 64 -18.98 2.28 8.00
N LEU A 65 -18.36 2.70 9.10
CA LEU A 65 -17.03 3.34 9.05
C LEU A 65 -15.90 2.33 9.19
N GLU A 66 -16.08 1.32 10.06
CA GLU A 66 -15.25 0.13 10.08
C GLU A 66 -15.32 -0.56 8.71
N GLY A 67 -16.50 -0.68 8.12
CA GLY A 67 -16.70 -1.19 6.77
C GLY A 67 -16.08 -0.34 5.66
N CYS A 68 -16.10 1.01 5.75
CA CYS A 68 -15.46 1.87 4.75
C CYS A 68 -13.93 1.73 4.81
N ILE A 69 -13.33 1.82 5.99
CA ILE A 69 -11.88 1.70 6.16
C ILE A 69 -11.41 0.29 5.77
N GLN A 70 -12.13 -0.77 6.17
CA GLN A 70 -11.81 -2.14 5.76
C GLN A 70 -11.88 -2.30 4.24
N LYS A 71 -12.96 -1.83 3.58
CA LYS A 71 -13.07 -1.86 2.11
C LYS A 71 -11.99 -1.02 1.43
N CYS A 72 -11.63 0.13 1.99
CA CYS A 72 -10.57 0.99 1.48
C CYS A 72 -9.21 0.27 1.56
N ALA A 73 -8.89 -0.32 2.71
CA ALA A 73 -7.68 -1.09 2.92
C ALA A 73 -7.58 -2.30 1.99
N ASP A 74 -8.64 -3.12 1.93
CA ASP A 74 -8.69 -4.28 1.02
C ASP A 74 -8.53 -3.88 -0.44
N LYS A 75 -9.23 -2.82 -0.86
CA LYS A 75 -9.17 -2.34 -2.24
C LYS A 75 -7.79 -1.81 -2.58
N PHE A 76 -7.18 -1.05 -1.68
CA PHE A 76 -5.86 -0.47 -1.90
C PHE A 76 -4.77 -1.53 -1.92
N LEU A 77 -4.79 -2.50 -0.99
CA LEU A 77 -3.79 -3.58 -0.96
C LEU A 77 -3.88 -4.47 -2.21
N LYS A 78 -5.09 -4.91 -2.59
CA LYS A 78 -5.29 -5.68 -3.83
C LYS A 78 -4.90 -4.89 -5.08
N HIS A 79 -5.17 -3.58 -5.09
CA HIS A 79 -4.73 -2.70 -6.16
C HIS A 79 -3.21 -2.59 -6.23
N SER A 80 -2.55 -2.37 -5.09
CA SER A 80 -1.09 -2.25 -4.99
C SER A 80 -0.40 -3.54 -5.43
N GLU A 81 -0.92 -4.71 -5.06
CA GLU A 81 -0.42 -6.01 -5.51
C GLU A 81 -0.55 -6.15 -7.03
N ARG A 82 -1.74 -5.86 -7.58
CA ARG A 82 -1.98 -5.97 -9.02
C ARG A 82 -1.11 -5.00 -9.83
N VAL A 83 -0.96 -3.76 -9.38
CA VAL A 83 -0.06 -2.78 -10.01
C VAL A 83 1.38 -3.26 -9.93
N GLY A 84 1.82 -3.81 -8.80
CA GLY A 84 3.16 -4.39 -8.65
C GLY A 84 3.43 -5.52 -9.64
N GLN A 85 2.46 -6.43 -9.83
CA GLN A 85 2.57 -7.51 -10.83
C GLN A 85 2.70 -6.95 -12.26
N ARG A 86 1.81 -6.02 -12.66
CA ARG A 86 1.86 -5.41 -13.99
C ARG A 86 3.15 -4.60 -14.22
N PHE A 87 3.63 -3.91 -13.19
CA PHE A 87 4.89 -3.18 -13.25
C PHE A 87 6.08 -4.11 -13.45
N ALA A 88 6.10 -5.26 -12.76
CA ALA A 88 7.16 -6.27 -12.95
C ALA A 88 7.16 -6.84 -14.37
N GLU A 89 5.97 -7.13 -14.93
CA GLU A 89 5.81 -7.55 -16.32
C GLU A 89 6.32 -6.49 -17.30
N ALA A 90 5.85 -5.25 -17.18
CA ALA A 90 6.26 -4.14 -18.06
C ALA A 90 7.77 -3.84 -17.97
N ASN A 91 8.34 -3.91 -16.76
CA ASN A 91 9.77 -3.72 -16.56
C ASN A 91 10.59 -4.86 -17.18
N ALA A 92 10.08 -6.10 -17.15
CA ALA A 92 10.72 -7.22 -17.84
C ALA A 92 10.66 -7.05 -19.37
N GLU A 93 9.53 -6.58 -19.92
CA GLU A 93 9.40 -6.24 -21.34
C GLU A 93 10.35 -5.11 -21.76
N MET A 94 10.47 -4.04 -20.97
CA MET A 94 11.39 -2.93 -21.25
C MET A 94 12.86 -3.38 -21.23
N MET A 95 13.23 -4.27 -20.32
CA MET A 95 14.58 -4.84 -20.25
C MET A 95 14.83 -5.90 -21.33
N GLY A 96 13.78 -6.55 -21.85
CA GLY A 96 13.84 -7.52 -22.94
C GLY A 96 13.71 -6.90 -24.35
N GLY A 97 13.13 -5.71 -24.46
CA GLY A 97 12.96 -4.95 -25.71
C GLY A 97 14.15 -4.04 -26.05
N ALA A 98 15.17 -3.97 -25.20
CA ALA A 98 16.47 -3.36 -25.51
C ALA A 98 17.29 -4.34 -26.38
N LYS A 99 16.89 -4.49 -27.63
CA LYS A 99 17.69 -5.12 -28.68
C LYS A 99 17.59 -4.33 -29.97
#